data_AF-A0A0F6TY88-F1
#
_entry.id   AF-A0A0F6TY88-F1
#
_cell.length_a   1.000
_cell.length_b   1.000
_cell.length_c   1.000
_cell.angle_alpha   90.00
_cell.angle_beta   90.00
_cell.angle_gamma   90.00
#
_symmetry.space_group_name_H-M   'P 1'
#
loop_
_entity.id
_entity.type
_entity.pdbx_description
1 polymer ?
#
loop_
_entity_poly.entity_id
_entity_poly.type
_entity_poly.pdbx_seq_one_letter_code
_entity_poly.pdbx_strand_id
1 'polypeptide(L)'
;MQLLPYPESHHIQVKLDWLELSCLSNIYFTMRISELRNILENLDSFTSSDIGEEDAEVENEIQRLLEQYQQRKDILGDSYPFVFNEQTLCLELIEGTLEQLTVDQHIYLYCLYFSHMSASRLFSGLETPTNQQRDLLQIAATIALAGYVQGHSISFGWPRPDSSKFYDALTRAVDLIGEGRVKSIEDVNRYLQSRPHKDAGIDVIAWKDNNPRDMYPGNKIICFAQVASGNDWRSKAVKEDISVIQNHWLSQRIYRIIDAIVIPFDFESDDESIKRDHISLIAEEFGAVLHRLRLPACFKKGLELLVSNPELLIERGNEINNISQYVISTTATLQQEAA
;
A
#
# COMPACT_ATOMS: atom_id res chain seq x y z
N MET A 1 -21.08 7.24 -2.14
CA MET A 1 -19.87 7.30 -1.27
C MET A 1 -19.75 8.72 -0.76
N GLN A 2 -20.11 8.97 0.50
CA GLN A 2 -20.15 10.34 1.04
C GLN A 2 -19.02 10.55 2.04
N LEU A 3 -18.24 11.63 1.86
CA LEU A 3 -17.21 12.03 2.83
C LEU A 3 -17.87 12.57 4.11
N LEU A 4 -17.44 12.06 5.25
CA LEU A 4 -17.93 12.47 6.57
C LEU A 4 -17.35 13.84 6.96
N PRO A 5 -17.94 14.53 7.97
CA PRO A 5 -17.36 15.74 8.55
C PRO A 5 -15.94 15.52 9.10
N TYR A 6 -15.27 16.64 9.43
CA TYR A 6 -13.89 16.62 9.94
C TYR A 6 -13.72 15.64 11.12
N PRO A 7 -12.73 14.71 11.06
CA PRO A 7 -12.58 13.61 12.00
C PRO A 7 -11.79 14.04 13.25
N GLU A 8 -12.35 14.95 14.04
CA GLU A 8 -11.67 15.62 15.15
C GLU A 8 -10.99 14.69 16.16
N SER A 9 -11.62 13.56 16.48
CA SER A 9 -11.12 12.58 17.46
C SER A 9 -10.05 11.62 16.91
N HIS A 10 -9.66 11.75 15.64
CA HIS A 10 -8.68 10.86 15.01
C HIS A 10 -7.26 11.45 15.05
N HIS A 11 -6.28 10.57 14.86
CA HIS A 11 -4.88 10.96 14.71
C HIS A 11 -4.65 11.88 13.52
N ILE A 12 -3.61 12.70 13.59
CA ILE A 12 -3.27 13.71 12.58
C ILE A 12 -3.14 13.14 11.15
N GLN A 13 -2.71 11.87 11.01
CA GLN A 13 -2.63 11.21 9.71
C GLN A 13 -4.01 11.04 9.07
N VAL A 14 -5.04 10.69 9.84
CA VAL A 14 -6.41 10.52 9.34
C VAL A 14 -7.06 11.87 9.05
N LYS A 15 -6.73 12.90 9.83
CA LYS A 15 -7.18 14.27 9.58
C LYS A 15 -6.59 14.84 8.28
N LEU A 16 -5.31 14.57 8.00
CA LEU A 16 -4.72 14.93 6.72
C LEU A 16 -5.33 14.13 5.56
N ASP A 17 -5.65 12.84 5.76
CA ASP A 17 -6.38 12.06 4.74
C ASP A 17 -7.72 12.69 4.42
N TRP A 18 -8.43 13.19 5.44
CA TRP A 18 -9.68 13.93 5.23
C TRP A 18 -9.45 15.19 4.41
N LEU A 19 -8.38 15.96 4.67
CA LEU A 19 -8.05 17.16 3.89
C LEU A 19 -7.74 16.83 2.43
N GLU A 20 -6.98 15.76 2.17
CA GLU A 20 -6.68 15.24 0.84
C GLU A 20 -7.95 14.78 0.12
N LEU A 21 -8.87 14.09 0.81
CA LEU A 21 -10.15 13.66 0.26
C LEU A 21 -11.12 14.83 0.02
N SER A 22 -11.11 15.85 0.88
CA SER A 22 -11.87 17.09 0.69
C SER A 22 -11.37 17.84 -0.55
N CYS A 23 -10.05 17.89 -0.75
CA CYS A 23 -9.44 18.39 -1.97
C CYS A 23 -9.94 17.63 -3.21
N LEU A 24 -9.99 16.30 -3.17
CA LEU A 24 -10.50 15.47 -4.30
C LEU A 24 -12.01 15.59 -4.52
N SER A 25 -12.77 15.89 -3.47
CA SER A 25 -14.22 16.10 -3.54
C SER A 25 -14.60 17.40 -4.27
N ASN A 26 -13.68 18.35 -4.34
CA ASN A 26 -13.85 19.59 -5.09
C ASN A 26 -13.56 19.36 -6.58
N ILE A 27 -14.44 19.84 -7.47
CA ILE A 27 -14.28 19.74 -8.93
C ILE A 27 -13.01 20.44 -9.45
N TYR A 28 -12.48 21.40 -8.71
CA TYR A 28 -11.24 22.11 -9.03
C TYR A 28 -10.01 21.49 -8.36
N PHE A 29 -10.18 20.38 -7.61
CA PHE A 29 -9.12 19.70 -6.88
C PHE A 29 -8.35 20.62 -5.93
N THR A 30 -9.08 21.44 -5.16
CA THR A 30 -8.52 22.41 -4.23
C THR A 30 -9.24 22.40 -2.88
N MET A 31 -8.51 22.59 -1.79
CA MET A 31 -9.06 22.84 -0.45
C MET A 31 -8.30 23.99 0.22
N ARG A 32 -8.99 25.09 0.51
CA ARG A 32 -8.37 26.29 1.12
C ARG A 32 -8.24 26.15 2.63
N ILE A 33 -7.14 26.66 3.19
CA ILE A 33 -6.95 26.69 4.64
C ILE A 33 -8.01 27.55 5.34
N SER A 34 -8.53 28.59 4.68
CA SER A 34 -9.66 29.36 5.21
C SER A 34 -10.94 28.53 5.34
N GLU A 35 -11.17 27.59 4.42
CA GLU A 35 -12.33 26.68 4.49
C GLU A 35 -12.15 25.67 5.63
N LEU A 36 -10.94 25.14 5.79
CA LEU A 36 -10.59 24.28 6.94
C LEU A 36 -10.77 25.04 8.26
N ARG A 37 -10.25 26.26 8.38
CA ARG A 37 -10.41 27.11 9.57
C ARG A 37 -11.88 27.28 9.93
N ASN A 38 -12.71 27.70 8.97
CA ASN A 38 -14.14 27.87 9.21
C ASN A 38 -14.78 26.57 9.71
N ILE A 39 -14.34 25.40 9.22
CA ILE A 39 -14.85 24.11 9.71
C ILE A 39 -14.43 23.89 11.17
N LEU A 40 -13.17 24.14 11.51
CA LEU A 40 -12.63 23.96 12.86
C LEU A 40 -13.27 24.90 13.89
N GLU A 41 -13.44 26.17 13.56
CA GLU A 41 -14.12 27.18 14.42
C GLU A 41 -15.57 26.81 14.73
N ASN A 42 -16.22 26.03 13.87
CA ASN A 42 -17.61 25.57 14.09
C ASN A 42 -17.71 24.23 14.85
N LEU A 43 -16.59 23.64 15.27
CA LEU A 43 -16.60 22.41 16.07
C LEU A 43 -16.67 22.74 17.57
N ASP A 44 -17.53 22.02 18.28
CA ASP A 44 -17.77 22.22 19.72
C ASP A 44 -16.47 22.11 20.56
N SER A 45 -15.49 21.32 20.12
CA SER A 45 -14.24 21.14 20.86
C SER A 45 -13.26 22.31 20.77
N PHE A 46 -13.44 23.20 19.79
CA PHE A 46 -12.64 24.43 19.67
C PHE A 46 -13.37 25.64 20.26
N THR A 47 -14.66 25.50 20.61
CA THR A 47 -15.37 26.56 21.31
C THR A 47 -14.93 26.66 22.76
N SER A 48 -14.32 27.80 23.10
CA SER A 48 -13.97 28.18 24.46
C SER A 48 -14.67 29.49 24.83
N SER A 49 -14.67 29.85 26.11
CA SER A 49 -15.16 31.17 26.55
C SER A 49 -14.20 32.31 26.18
N ASP A 50 -12.96 32.00 25.83
CA ASP A 50 -11.90 32.94 25.46
C ASP A 50 -11.56 32.79 23.98
N ILE A 51 -11.92 33.81 23.20
CA ILE A 51 -11.69 33.86 21.75
C ILE A 51 -10.19 33.67 21.43
N GLY A 52 -9.29 34.17 22.28
CA GLY A 52 -7.85 34.02 22.04
C GLY A 52 -7.35 32.59 22.23
N GLU A 53 -8.01 31.79 23.07
CA GLU A 53 -7.69 30.38 23.27
C GLU A 53 -8.23 29.54 22.10
N GLU A 54 -9.46 29.82 21.66
CA GLU A 54 -10.08 29.20 20.47
C GLU A 54 -9.22 29.42 19.21
N ASP A 55 -8.84 30.67 18.93
CA ASP A 55 -7.97 31.01 17.79
C ASP A 55 -6.64 30.21 17.87
N ALA A 56 -6.03 30.12 19.06
CA ALA A 56 -4.76 29.43 19.23
C ALA A 56 -4.87 27.91 19.00
N GLU A 57 -5.97 27.27 19.41
CA GLU A 57 -6.21 25.85 19.19
C GLU A 57 -6.42 25.52 17.71
N VAL A 58 -7.20 26.34 17.00
CA VAL A 58 -7.43 26.18 15.56
C VAL A 58 -6.13 26.32 14.77
N GLU A 59 -5.30 27.34 15.08
CA GLU A 59 -3.99 27.52 14.44
C GLU A 59 -3.05 26.34 14.71
N ASN A 60 -3.04 25.82 15.93
CA ASN A 60 -2.22 24.67 16.30
C ASN A 60 -2.62 23.42 15.50
N GLU A 61 -3.92 23.17 15.33
CA GLU A 61 -4.40 22.04 14.54
C GLU A 61 -4.02 22.17 13.06
N ILE A 62 -4.16 23.37 12.48
CA ILE A 62 -3.72 23.66 11.10
C ILE A 62 -2.22 23.44 10.96
N GLN A 63 -1.42 23.95 11.91
CA GLN A 63 0.03 23.79 11.89
C GLN A 63 0.44 22.32 11.92
N ARG A 64 -0.19 21.50 12.78
CA ARG A 64 0.05 20.05 12.84
C ARG A 64 -0.29 19.34 11.52
N LEU A 65 -1.36 19.77 10.85
CA LEU A 65 -1.73 19.25 9.52
C LEU A 65 -0.69 19.58 8.46
N LEU A 66 -0.18 20.82 8.45
CA LEU A 66 0.86 21.25 7.51
C LEU A 66 2.20 20.55 7.77
N GLU A 67 2.56 20.30 9.03
CA GLU A 67 3.73 19.49 9.39
C GLU A 67 3.59 18.04 8.92
N GLN A 68 2.41 17.44 9.11
CA GLN A 68 2.13 16.09 8.64
C GLN A 68 2.12 16.02 7.10
N TYR A 69 1.64 17.06 6.40
CA TYR A 69 1.73 17.21 4.95
C TYR A 69 3.18 17.24 4.50
N GLN A 70 4.01 18.07 5.13
CA GLN A 70 5.43 18.21 4.79
C GLN A 70 6.16 16.88 4.98
N GLN A 71 5.89 16.16 6.07
CA GLN A 71 6.45 14.83 6.31
C GLN A 71 6.08 13.84 5.18
N ARG A 72 4.82 13.82 4.73
CA ARG A 72 4.40 12.94 3.61
C ARG A 72 5.10 13.30 2.31
N LYS A 73 5.16 14.59 2.00
CA LYS A 73 5.85 15.11 0.82
C LYS A 73 7.32 14.71 0.82
N ASP A 74 8.01 14.82 1.95
CA ASP A 74 9.42 14.46 2.06
C ASP A 74 9.66 12.96 1.88
N ILE A 75 8.76 12.11 2.39
CA ILE A 75 8.88 10.66 2.27
C ILE A 75 8.58 10.18 0.84
N LEU A 76 7.52 10.69 0.23
CA LEU A 76 7.01 10.22 -1.06
C LEU A 76 7.66 10.92 -2.27
N GLY A 77 8.19 12.13 -2.08
CA GLY A 77 8.72 12.96 -3.17
C GLY A 77 7.68 13.16 -4.27
N ASP A 78 8.11 12.96 -5.53
CA ASP A 78 7.25 13.13 -6.71
C ASP A 78 6.02 12.20 -6.74
N SER A 79 6.03 11.10 -5.98
CA SER A 79 4.90 10.18 -5.92
C SER A 79 3.74 10.72 -5.05
N TYR A 80 3.93 11.84 -4.35
CA TYR A 80 2.85 12.50 -3.61
C TYR A 80 2.04 13.43 -4.54
N PRO A 81 0.73 13.20 -4.72
CA PRO A 81 -0.05 13.93 -5.72
C PRO A 81 -0.55 15.31 -5.27
N PHE A 82 -0.17 15.78 -4.07
CA PHE A 82 -0.67 17.03 -3.52
C PHE A 82 0.42 18.06 -3.29
N VAL A 83 0.09 19.32 -3.56
CA VAL A 83 0.96 20.47 -3.32
C VAL A 83 0.24 21.50 -2.45
N PHE A 84 0.94 22.01 -1.44
CA PHE A 84 0.49 23.16 -0.69
C PHE A 84 1.05 24.44 -1.33
N ASN A 85 0.17 25.33 -1.75
CA ASN A 85 0.51 26.62 -2.35
C ASN A 85 0.46 27.70 -1.26
N GLU A 86 1.63 28.18 -0.84
CA GLU A 86 1.76 29.17 0.23
C GLU A 86 1.17 30.55 -0.14
N GLN A 87 1.12 30.89 -1.43
CA GLN A 87 0.57 32.17 -1.88
C GLN A 87 -0.95 32.18 -1.85
N THR A 88 -1.58 31.06 -2.23
CA THR A 88 -3.04 30.92 -2.24
C THR A 88 -3.59 30.30 -0.95
N LEU A 89 -2.71 29.82 -0.06
CA LEU A 89 -3.03 29.07 1.16
C LEU A 89 -3.99 27.91 0.86
N CYS A 90 -3.64 27.13 -0.16
CA CYS A 90 -4.48 26.05 -0.66
C CYS A 90 -3.69 24.75 -0.75
N LEU A 91 -4.31 23.64 -0.33
CA LEU A 91 -3.90 22.32 -0.77
C LEU A 91 -4.53 22.08 -2.14
N GLU A 92 -3.73 21.65 -3.10
CA GLU A 92 -4.11 21.48 -4.50
C GLU A 92 -3.59 20.14 -5.01
N LEU A 93 -4.28 19.53 -5.97
CA LEU A 93 -3.70 18.44 -6.75
C LEU A 93 -2.54 19.00 -7.60
N ILE A 94 -1.43 18.27 -7.66
CA ILE A 94 -0.21 18.75 -8.35
C ILE A 94 -0.44 18.98 -9.84
N GLU A 95 -1.28 18.16 -10.45
CA GLU A 95 -1.76 18.34 -11.82
C GLU A 95 -3.21 18.86 -11.80
N GLY A 96 -3.62 19.52 -12.89
CA GLY A 96 -4.98 20.08 -12.99
C GLY A 96 -6.08 19.02 -13.14
N THR A 97 -5.73 17.79 -13.54
CA THR A 97 -6.67 16.67 -13.64
C THR A 97 -6.04 15.35 -13.21
N LEU A 98 -6.86 14.36 -12.86
CA LEU A 98 -6.40 13.02 -12.48
C LEU A 98 -5.70 12.29 -13.62
N GLU A 99 -6.15 12.48 -14.87
CA GLU A 99 -5.58 11.82 -16.06
C GLU A 99 -4.13 12.22 -16.33
N GLN A 100 -3.70 13.38 -15.82
CA GLN A 100 -2.33 13.88 -15.95
C GLN A 100 -1.38 13.29 -14.91
N LEU A 101 -1.92 12.71 -13.83
CA LEU A 101 -1.11 12.09 -12.80
C LEU A 101 -0.37 10.86 -13.34
N THR A 102 0.85 10.68 -12.83
CA THR A 102 1.62 9.47 -13.04
C THR A 102 0.94 8.26 -12.36
N VAL A 103 1.30 7.04 -12.77
CA VAL A 103 0.65 5.83 -12.23
C VAL A 103 1.03 5.63 -10.76
N ASP A 104 2.24 5.97 -10.33
CA ASP A 104 2.63 5.90 -8.91
C ASP A 104 1.87 6.90 -8.03
N GLN A 105 1.55 8.09 -8.53
CA GLN A 105 0.64 9.02 -7.88
C GLN A 105 -0.78 8.44 -7.76
N HIS A 106 -1.26 7.72 -8.78
CA HIS A 106 -2.51 6.96 -8.69
C HIS A 106 -2.45 5.84 -7.64
N ILE A 107 -1.30 5.20 -7.40
CA ILE A 107 -1.15 4.22 -6.32
C ILE A 107 -1.36 4.89 -4.95
N TYR A 108 -0.81 6.08 -4.75
CA TYR A 108 -1.03 6.83 -3.51
C TYR A 108 -2.53 7.08 -3.29
N LEU A 109 -3.23 7.58 -4.31
CA LEU A 109 -4.67 7.86 -4.24
C LEU A 109 -5.49 6.57 -4.06
N TYR A 110 -5.13 5.48 -4.74
CA TYR A 110 -5.73 4.18 -4.52
C TYR A 110 -5.62 3.75 -3.06
N CYS A 111 -4.42 3.85 -2.47
CA CYS A 111 -4.21 3.51 -1.07
C CYS A 111 -5.01 4.43 -0.12
N LEU A 112 -5.09 5.73 -0.40
CA LEU A 112 -5.90 6.69 0.35
C LEU A 112 -7.39 6.29 0.35
N TYR A 113 -7.96 6.02 -0.83
CA TYR A 113 -9.35 5.55 -0.92
C TYR A 113 -9.53 4.21 -0.22
N PHE A 114 -8.70 3.24 -0.58
CA PHE A 114 -8.84 1.87 -0.11
C PHE A 114 -8.69 1.78 1.42
N SER A 115 -7.79 2.59 2.01
CA SER A 115 -7.61 2.62 3.46
C SER A 115 -8.88 2.97 4.22
N HIS A 116 -9.69 3.86 3.65
CA HIS A 116 -10.93 4.34 4.26
C HIS A 116 -12.16 3.56 3.78
N MET A 117 -12.05 2.75 2.73
CA MET A 117 -13.12 1.84 2.30
C MET A 117 -13.16 0.54 3.10
N SER A 118 -12.01 -0.05 3.43
CA SER A 118 -11.98 -1.33 4.16
C SER A 118 -12.20 -1.19 5.67
N ALA A 119 -11.93 0.01 6.23
CA ALA A 119 -12.01 0.29 7.66
C ALA A 119 -13.03 1.39 8.02
N SER A 120 -13.76 1.94 7.03
CA SER A 120 -14.78 3.00 7.13
C SER A 120 -14.56 3.98 8.28
N ARG A 121 -13.64 4.93 8.10
CA ARG A 121 -13.37 6.01 9.07
C ARG A 121 -13.84 7.39 8.59
N LEU A 122 -13.72 7.64 7.28
CA LEU A 122 -14.00 8.94 6.67
C LEU A 122 -15.16 8.93 5.70
N PHE A 123 -15.72 7.76 5.37
CA PHE A 123 -16.82 7.64 4.43
C PHE A 123 -18.05 6.99 5.08
N SER A 124 -19.23 7.37 4.58
CA SER A 124 -20.49 6.67 4.83
C SER A 124 -21.06 6.08 3.53
N GLY A 125 -21.98 5.12 3.69
CA GLY A 125 -22.68 4.49 2.57
C GLY A 125 -21.78 3.63 1.67
N LEU A 126 -20.68 3.10 2.22
CA LEU A 126 -19.77 2.23 1.48
C LEU A 126 -20.16 0.77 1.58
N GLU A 127 -20.01 0.07 0.45
CA GLU A 127 -20.03 -1.39 0.41
C GLU A 127 -18.66 -1.96 0.79
N THR A 128 -18.62 -3.23 1.18
CA THR A 128 -17.37 -3.93 1.46
C THR A 128 -16.53 -4.03 0.17
N PRO A 129 -15.20 -3.78 0.23
CA PRO A 129 -14.36 -3.83 -0.96
C PRO A 129 -14.43 -5.17 -1.69
N THR A 130 -14.68 -5.12 -3.00
CA THR A 130 -14.81 -6.29 -3.86
C THR A 130 -13.45 -6.98 -4.07
N ASN A 131 -13.46 -8.24 -4.51
CA ASN A 131 -12.22 -8.95 -4.84
C ASN A 131 -11.43 -8.24 -5.95
N GLN A 132 -12.12 -7.62 -6.92
CA GLN A 132 -11.46 -6.85 -7.97
C GLN A 132 -10.72 -5.63 -7.41
N GLN A 133 -11.33 -4.92 -6.45
CA GLN A 133 -10.69 -3.77 -5.80
C GLN A 133 -9.50 -4.20 -4.94
N ARG A 134 -9.56 -5.37 -4.30
CA ARG A 134 -8.44 -5.97 -3.54
C ARG A 134 -7.30 -6.41 -4.45
N ASP A 135 -7.64 -6.97 -5.62
CA ASP A 135 -6.67 -7.42 -6.62
C ASP A 135 -5.80 -6.28 -7.18
N LEU A 136 -6.33 -5.05 -7.21
CA LEU A 136 -5.54 -3.86 -7.55
C LEU A 136 -4.33 -3.66 -6.62
N LEU A 137 -4.46 -3.97 -5.33
CA LEU A 137 -3.34 -3.91 -4.40
C LEU A 137 -2.31 -5.00 -4.72
N GLN A 138 -2.72 -6.17 -5.19
CA GLN A 138 -1.81 -7.24 -5.60
C GLN A 138 -1.05 -6.88 -6.89
N ILE A 139 -1.69 -6.19 -7.84
CA ILE A 139 -0.99 -5.56 -8.98
C ILE A 139 0.09 -4.60 -8.47
N ALA A 140 -0.31 -3.65 -7.61
CA ALA A 140 0.60 -2.66 -7.05
C ALA A 140 1.76 -3.31 -6.29
N ALA A 141 1.47 -4.31 -5.45
CA ALA A 141 2.47 -5.07 -4.69
C ALA A 141 3.46 -5.78 -5.59
N THR A 142 2.99 -6.43 -6.67
CA THR A 142 3.85 -7.17 -7.60
C THR A 142 4.90 -6.25 -8.22
N ILE A 143 4.48 -5.11 -8.75
CA ILE A 143 5.40 -4.14 -9.36
C ILE A 143 6.29 -3.47 -8.29
N ALA A 144 5.72 -3.09 -7.15
CA ALA A 144 6.48 -2.42 -6.09
C ALA A 144 7.55 -3.31 -5.47
N LEU A 145 7.31 -4.61 -5.32
CA LEU A 145 8.30 -5.55 -4.81
C LEU A 145 9.44 -5.78 -5.79
N ALA A 146 9.19 -5.72 -7.11
CA ALA A 146 10.26 -5.67 -8.11
C ALA A 146 11.16 -4.45 -7.89
N GLY A 147 10.56 -3.27 -7.68
CA GLY A 147 11.29 -2.03 -7.37
C GLY A 147 12.00 -2.05 -6.01
N TYR A 148 11.44 -2.73 -5.01
CA TYR A 148 12.06 -2.89 -3.69
C TYR A 148 13.30 -3.76 -3.75
N VAL A 149 13.20 -4.95 -4.35
CA VAL A 149 14.35 -5.88 -4.47
C VAL A 149 15.30 -5.49 -5.61
N GLN A 150 14.85 -4.64 -6.53
CA GLN A 150 15.54 -4.27 -7.78
C GLN A 150 15.77 -5.48 -8.69
N GLY A 151 14.71 -6.27 -8.94
CA GLY A 151 14.79 -7.54 -9.65
C GLY A 151 13.43 -8.07 -10.13
N HIS A 152 13.31 -9.40 -10.19
CA HIS A 152 12.12 -10.11 -10.63
C HIS A 152 11.00 -10.05 -9.59
N SER A 153 9.75 -10.13 -10.04
CA SER A 153 8.57 -10.23 -9.17
C SER A 153 7.42 -10.94 -9.88
N ILE A 154 6.83 -11.91 -9.21
CA ILE A 154 5.71 -12.71 -9.73
C ILE A 154 4.53 -12.68 -8.78
N SER A 155 3.33 -12.77 -9.36
CA SER A 155 2.08 -12.88 -8.61
C SER A 155 1.83 -14.34 -8.26
N PHE A 156 1.87 -14.68 -6.98
CA PHE A 156 1.72 -16.05 -6.45
C PHE A 156 0.35 -16.30 -5.80
N GLY A 157 -0.24 -15.25 -5.24
CA GLY A 157 -1.46 -15.27 -4.42
C GLY A 157 -2.70 -15.75 -5.14
N TRP A 158 -3.65 -16.25 -4.37
CA TRP A 158 -4.95 -16.67 -4.87
C TRP A 158 -5.93 -15.47 -4.89
N PRO A 159 -6.72 -15.26 -5.98
CA PRO A 159 -6.85 -16.09 -7.16
C PRO A 159 -5.73 -15.83 -8.17
N ARG A 160 -5.10 -16.90 -8.64
CA ARG A 160 -4.11 -16.79 -9.71
C ARG A 160 -4.82 -16.62 -11.06
N PRO A 161 -4.40 -15.68 -11.92
CA PRO A 161 -5.01 -15.48 -13.25
C PRO A 161 -5.01 -16.73 -14.12
N ASP A 162 -4.01 -17.59 -13.97
CA ASP A 162 -3.87 -18.84 -14.73
C ASP A 162 -4.61 -20.04 -14.12
N SER A 163 -5.31 -19.84 -12.98
CA SER A 163 -6.00 -20.90 -12.22
C SER A 163 -5.11 -22.08 -11.80
N SER A 164 -3.79 -21.90 -11.79
CA SER A 164 -2.84 -22.94 -11.35
C SER A 164 -3.10 -23.35 -9.90
N LYS A 165 -2.83 -24.62 -9.56
CA LYS A 165 -2.91 -25.10 -8.18
C LYS A 165 -1.65 -24.70 -7.41
N PHE A 166 -1.73 -24.71 -6.08
CA PHE A 166 -0.63 -24.30 -5.20
C PHE A 166 0.69 -25.03 -5.51
N TYR A 167 0.64 -26.35 -5.70
CA TYR A 167 1.85 -27.14 -5.99
C TYR A 167 2.51 -26.73 -7.31
N ASP A 168 1.73 -26.53 -8.36
CA ASP A 168 2.23 -26.12 -9.68
C ASP A 168 2.80 -24.70 -9.63
N ALA A 169 2.11 -23.79 -8.94
CA ALA A 169 2.57 -22.42 -8.71
C ALA A 169 3.88 -22.39 -7.90
N LEU A 170 3.98 -23.20 -6.84
CA LEU A 170 5.20 -23.29 -6.02
C LEU A 170 6.36 -23.86 -6.83
N THR A 171 6.11 -24.90 -7.62
CA THR A 171 7.12 -25.50 -8.51
C THR A 171 7.64 -24.47 -9.51
N ARG A 172 6.73 -23.76 -10.20
CA ARG A 172 7.09 -22.65 -11.10
C ARG A 172 7.91 -21.57 -10.37
N ALA A 173 7.47 -21.14 -9.19
CA ALA A 173 8.15 -20.09 -8.45
C ALA A 173 9.59 -20.50 -8.07
N VAL A 174 9.78 -21.71 -7.53
CA VAL A 174 11.11 -22.23 -7.16
C VAL A 174 12.00 -22.40 -8.39
N ASP A 175 11.46 -22.89 -9.50
CA ASP A 175 12.19 -23.04 -10.75
C ASP A 175 12.63 -21.68 -11.33
N LEU A 176 11.77 -20.66 -11.26
CA LEU A 176 12.08 -19.29 -11.69
C LEU A 176 13.11 -18.60 -10.79
N ILE A 177 13.03 -18.81 -9.47
CA ILE A 177 14.06 -18.35 -8.54
C ILE A 177 15.39 -19.03 -8.84
N GLY A 178 15.37 -20.30 -9.27
CA GLY A 178 16.58 -21.07 -9.54
C GLY A 178 17.37 -21.44 -8.28
N GLU A 179 16.74 -21.36 -7.09
CA GLU A 179 17.29 -21.78 -5.82
C GLU A 179 16.26 -22.64 -5.07
N GLY A 180 16.72 -23.75 -4.48
CA GLY A 180 15.85 -24.73 -3.84
C GLY A 180 15.32 -25.79 -4.82
N ARG A 181 14.48 -26.69 -4.31
CA ARG A 181 13.82 -27.73 -5.13
C ARG A 181 12.55 -28.18 -4.44
N VAL A 182 11.42 -28.19 -5.15
CA VAL A 182 10.16 -28.76 -4.63
C VAL A 182 10.25 -30.28 -4.57
N LYS A 183 9.67 -30.90 -3.54
CA LYS A 183 9.55 -32.37 -3.44
C LYS A 183 8.64 -32.87 -4.56
N SER A 184 8.83 -34.13 -4.98
CA SER A 184 7.78 -34.82 -5.72
C SER A 184 6.49 -34.79 -4.87
N ILE A 185 5.32 -34.73 -5.50
CA ILE A 185 4.06 -34.64 -4.75
C ILE A 185 3.87 -35.87 -3.84
N GLU A 186 4.39 -37.02 -4.25
CA GLU A 186 4.37 -38.27 -3.50
C GLU A 186 5.18 -38.20 -2.20
N ASP A 187 6.25 -37.40 -2.18
CA ASP A 187 7.14 -37.20 -1.02
C ASP A 187 6.68 -36.08 -0.08
N VAL A 188 5.67 -35.29 -0.48
CA VAL A 188 5.04 -34.28 0.40
C VAL A 188 4.28 -35.00 1.53
N ASN A 189 4.14 -34.37 2.71
CA ASN A 189 3.34 -34.95 3.79
C ASN A 189 1.89 -35.27 3.32
N ARG A 190 1.42 -36.51 3.56
CA ARG A 190 0.10 -36.98 3.10
C ARG A 190 -1.08 -36.10 3.56
N TYR A 191 -1.02 -35.52 4.75
CA TYR A 191 -2.06 -34.61 5.23
C TYR A 191 -2.11 -33.35 4.37
N LEU A 192 -0.94 -32.78 4.02
CA LEU A 192 -0.88 -31.65 3.11
C LEU A 192 -1.36 -32.03 1.71
N GLN A 193 -1.03 -33.21 1.19
CA GLN A 193 -1.59 -33.67 -0.09
C GLN A 193 -3.13 -33.75 -0.10
N SER A 194 -3.74 -34.03 1.05
CA SER A 194 -5.19 -34.29 1.16
C SER A 194 -6.09 -33.06 1.25
N ARG A 195 -5.52 -31.86 1.42
CA ARG A 195 -6.27 -30.62 1.60
C ARG A 195 -6.00 -29.61 0.48
N PRO A 196 -6.99 -28.79 0.10
CA PRO A 196 -6.73 -27.67 -0.78
C PRO A 196 -5.80 -26.67 -0.09
N HIS A 197 -4.81 -26.18 -0.84
CA HIS A 197 -3.97 -25.05 -0.44
C HIS A 197 -4.23 -23.91 -1.41
N LYS A 198 -4.39 -22.70 -0.87
CA LYS A 198 -4.51 -21.49 -1.69
C LYS A 198 -3.11 -21.06 -2.14
N ASP A 199 -2.42 -20.39 -1.24
CA ASP A 199 -1.16 -19.67 -1.46
C ASP A 199 -0.27 -19.67 -0.20
N ALA A 200 -0.70 -20.33 0.87
CA ALA A 200 -0.05 -20.27 2.17
C ALA A 200 0.22 -18.81 2.60
N GLY A 201 -0.74 -17.91 2.37
CA GLY A 201 -0.62 -16.52 2.77
C GLY A 201 0.48 -15.73 2.04
N ILE A 202 1.09 -16.26 0.98
CA ILE A 202 2.06 -15.51 0.17
C ILE A 202 1.35 -15.05 -1.08
N ASP A 203 1.40 -13.76 -1.38
CA ASP A 203 0.74 -13.21 -2.57
C ASP A 203 1.72 -12.83 -3.66
N VAL A 204 2.93 -12.44 -3.28
CA VAL A 204 3.98 -12.02 -4.21
C VAL A 204 5.30 -12.64 -3.81
N ILE A 205 6.05 -13.09 -4.80
CA ILE A 205 7.43 -13.56 -4.63
C ILE A 205 8.33 -12.69 -5.52
N ALA A 206 9.33 -12.07 -4.92
CA ALA A 206 10.28 -11.21 -5.61
C ALA A 206 11.71 -11.62 -5.30
N TRP A 207 12.62 -11.49 -6.27
CA TRP A 207 14.03 -11.81 -6.04
C TRP A 207 14.97 -11.01 -6.93
N LYS A 208 16.21 -10.87 -6.46
CA LYS A 208 17.32 -10.29 -7.22
C LYS A 208 18.55 -11.18 -7.15
N ASP A 209 19.17 -11.36 -8.30
CA ASP A 209 20.52 -11.91 -8.41
C ASP A 209 21.56 -10.84 -8.08
N ASN A 210 22.36 -11.02 -7.02
CA ASN A 210 23.45 -10.08 -6.75
C ASN A 210 24.58 -10.23 -7.79
N ASN A 211 24.82 -11.46 -8.23
CA ASN A 211 25.71 -11.76 -9.35
C ASN A 211 25.01 -12.73 -10.32
N PRO A 212 24.49 -12.27 -11.46
CA PRO A 212 23.80 -13.13 -12.43
C PRO A 212 24.62 -14.29 -13.00
N ARG A 213 25.96 -14.27 -12.82
CA ARG A 213 26.85 -15.36 -13.25
C ARG A 213 27.04 -16.44 -12.18
N ASP A 214 26.58 -16.18 -10.96
CA ASP A 214 26.69 -17.10 -9.82
C ASP A 214 25.33 -17.76 -9.55
N MET A 215 25.25 -19.04 -9.89
CA MET A 215 24.05 -19.87 -9.70
C MET A 215 24.10 -20.67 -8.39
N TYR A 216 25.07 -20.42 -7.51
CA TYR A 216 25.13 -21.09 -6.22
C TYR A 216 24.15 -20.49 -5.20
N PRO A 217 23.65 -21.31 -4.24
CA PRO A 217 22.72 -20.83 -3.23
C PRO A 217 23.28 -19.68 -2.37
N GLY A 218 22.42 -18.73 -2.01
CA GLY A 218 22.77 -17.61 -1.13
C GLY A 218 23.32 -16.36 -1.85
N ASN A 219 23.42 -16.39 -3.18
CA ASN A 219 23.74 -15.23 -4.02
C ASN A 219 22.52 -14.31 -4.28
N LYS A 220 21.32 -14.72 -3.85
CA LYS A 220 20.08 -14.00 -4.12
C LYS A 220 19.56 -13.24 -2.90
N ILE A 221 18.86 -12.15 -3.16
CA ILE A 221 17.90 -11.55 -2.21
C ILE A 221 16.54 -12.08 -2.62
N ILE A 222 15.82 -12.76 -1.72
CA ILE A 222 14.52 -13.35 -2.02
C ILE A 222 13.52 -12.82 -1.01
N CYS A 223 12.35 -12.38 -1.48
CA CYS A 223 11.30 -11.78 -0.68
C CYS A 223 9.99 -12.51 -0.93
N PHE A 224 9.35 -12.98 0.15
CA PHE A 224 8.02 -13.58 0.12
C PHE A 224 7.08 -12.63 0.85
N ALA A 225 6.08 -12.11 0.16
CA ALA A 225 5.23 -11.06 0.66
C ALA A 225 3.77 -11.49 0.75
N GLN A 226 3.11 -11.09 1.83
CA GLN A 226 1.65 -11.08 1.96
C GLN A 226 1.11 -9.70 1.57
N VAL A 227 -0.01 -9.67 0.87
CA VAL A 227 -0.71 -8.45 0.45
C VAL A 227 -2.01 -8.35 1.24
N ALA A 228 -1.99 -7.53 2.29
CA ALA A 228 -3.08 -7.45 3.25
C ALA A 228 -3.86 -6.14 3.12
N SER A 229 -5.16 -6.26 2.89
CA SER A 229 -6.07 -5.14 2.64
C SER A 229 -7.15 -4.98 3.73
N GLY A 230 -7.06 -5.71 4.85
CA GLY A 230 -8.09 -5.78 5.89
C GLY A 230 -7.54 -5.51 7.29
N ASN A 231 -8.43 -5.25 8.26
CA ASN A 231 -8.08 -4.92 9.64
C ASN A 231 -7.39 -6.06 10.42
N ASP A 232 -7.50 -7.29 9.91
CA ASP A 232 -6.89 -8.51 10.42
C ASP A 232 -5.46 -8.74 9.88
N TRP A 233 -4.85 -7.74 9.24
CA TRP A 233 -3.51 -7.89 8.65
C TRP A 233 -2.43 -8.30 9.65
N ARG A 234 -2.59 -7.93 10.94
CA ARG A 234 -1.65 -8.29 12.00
C ARG A 234 -1.53 -9.79 12.26
N SER A 235 -2.54 -10.58 11.91
CA SER A 235 -2.47 -12.04 12.03
C SER A 235 -2.01 -12.73 10.75
N LYS A 236 -1.44 -11.98 9.78
CA LYS A 236 -1.08 -12.48 8.44
C LYS A 236 0.43 -12.52 8.20
N ALA A 237 1.22 -12.66 9.24
CA ALA A 237 2.67 -12.79 9.10
C ALA A 237 3.01 -14.10 8.36
N VAL A 238 3.80 -14.00 7.29
CA VAL A 238 4.14 -15.16 6.42
C VAL A 238 5.26 -16.03 6.99
N LYS A 239 5.83 -15.67 8.12
CA LYS A 239 6.99 -16.37 8.71
C LYS A 239 6.71 -17.84 8.96
N GLU A 240 5.52 -18.17 9.47
CA GLU A 240 5.09 -19.55 9.69
C GLU A 240 4.83 -20.28 8.38
N ASP A 241 4.20 -19.60 7.41
CA ASP A 241 3.92 -20.16 6.09
C ASP A 241 5.20 -20.48 5.31
N ILE A 242 6.19 -19.59 5.34
CA ILE A 242 7.53 -19.80 4.78
C ILE A 242 8.16 -21.04 5.44
N SER A 243 8.06 -21.18 6.76
CA SER A 243 8.57 -22.35 7.49
C SER A 243 7.88 -23.64 7.03
N VAL A 244 6.57 -23.61 6.81
CA VAL A 244 5.80 -24.74 6.29
C VAL A 244 6.27 -25.12 4.88
N ILE A 245 6.46 -24.15 3.98
CA ILE A 245 6.99 -24.37 2.63
C ILE A 245 8.37 -25.03 2.71
N GLN A 246 9.29 -24.43 3.46
CA GLN A 246 10.68 -24.88 3.58
C GLN A 246 10.79 -26.31 4.11
N ASN A 247 10.02 -26.65 5.15
CA ASN A 247 10.13 -27.94 5.83
C ASN A 247 9.34 -29.06 5.13
N HIS A 248 8.18 -28.73 4.57
CA HIS A 248 7.24 -29.75 4.10
C HIS A 248 7.17 -29.89 2.59
N TRP A 249 7.39 -28.80 1.85
CA TRP A 249 7.23 -28.79 0.40
C TRP A 249 8.57 -28.84 -0.36
N LEU A 250 9.67 -28.39 0.24
CA LEU A 250 10.97 -28.36 -0.43
C LEU A 250 11.85 -29.56 -0.06
N SER A 251 12.45 -30.20 -1.06
CA SER A 251 13.53 -31.20 -0.90
C SER A 251 14.89 -30.52 -0.71
N GLN A 252 15.05 -29.32 -1.27
CA GLN A 252 16.19 -28.44 -1.04
C GLN A 252 15.67 -27.06 -0.67
N ARG A 253 16.13 -26.53 0.47
CA ARG A 253 15.70 -25.24 0.99
C ARG A 253 16.15 -24.07 0.12
N ILE A 254 15.40 -22.98 0.23
CA ILE A 254 15.81 -21.64 -0.23
C ILE A 254 16.48 -20.94 0.95
N TYR A 255 17.59 -20.24 0.71
CA TYR A 255 18.32 -19.51 1.72
C TYR A 255 17.97 -18.01 1.68
N ARG A 256 17.97 -17.38 2.86
CA ARG A 256 17.79 -15.92 3.03
C ARG A 256 16.49 -15.36 2.43
N ILE A 257 15.36 -16.02 2.71
CA ILE A 257 14.04 -15.42 2.45
C ILE A 257 13.79 -14.29 3.45
N ILE A 258 13.48 -13.12 2.94
CA ILE A 258 12.96 -11.97 3.66
C ILE A 258 11.44 -12.06 3.60
N ASP A 259 10.80 -12.12 4.76
CA ASP A 259 9.36 -11.90 4.88
C ASP A 259 9.01 -10.44 4.58
N ALA A 260 7.85 -10.22 3.99
CA ALA A 260 7.34 -8.89 3.74
C ALA A 260 5.83 -8.82 3.89
N ILE A 261 5.35 -7.61 4.13
CA ILE A 261 3.94 -7.27 4.06
C ILE A 261 3.72 -6.00 3.25
N VAL A 262 2.70 -6.03 2.40
CA VAL A 262 2.22 -4.89 1.64
C VAL A 262 0.84 -4.52 2.16
N ILE A 263 0.67 -3.26 2.60
CA ILE A 263 -0.60 -2.74 3.12
C ILE A 263 -0.92 -1.36 2.51
N PRO A 264 -2.21 -1.05 2.27
CA PRO A 264 -2.62 0.25 1.72
C PRO A 264 -2.75 1.34 2.79
N PHE A 265 -2.57 1.01 4.07
CA PHE A 265 -2.78 1.93 5.20
C PHE A 265 -1.48 2.63 5.62
N ASP A 266 -1.62 3.71 6.39
CA ASP A 266 -0.51 4.31 7.12
C ASP A 266 -0.52 3.86 8.59
N PHE A 267 0.59 4.11 9.30
CA PHE A 267 0.67 3.93 10.75
C PHE A 267 0.25 5.22 11.43
N GLU A 268 -0.74 5.12 12.32
CA GLU A 268 -1.38 6.27 12.95
C GLU A 268 -0.83 6.45 14.37
N SER A 269 -0.35 7.66 14.65
CA SER A 269 0.02 8.11 16.00
C SER A 269 0.31 9.62 15.94
N ASP A 270 -0.15 10.36 16.94
CA ASP A 270 0.24 11.76 17.10
C ASP A 270 1.64 11.93 17.71
N ASP A 271 2.24 10.84 18.20
CA ASP A 271 3.60 10.82 18.73
C ASP A 271 4.52 10.04 17.78
N GLU A 272 5.42 10.77 17.12
CA GLU A 272 6.37 10.20 16.16
C GLU A 272 7.34 9.18 16.78
N SER A 273 7.66 9.30 18.08
CA SER A 273 8.50 8.32 18.77
C SER A 273 7.76 7.00 18.95
N ILE A 274 6.50 7.04 19.37
CA ILE A 274 5.64 5.87 19.49
C ILE A 274 5.38 5.25 18.12
N LYS A 275 5.14 6.08 17.09
CA LYS A 275 4.98 5.62 15.70
C LYS A 275 6.21 4.84 15.22
N ARG A 276 7.40 5.39 15.47
CA ARG A 276 8.67 4.75 15.09
C ARG A 276 8.86 3.40 15.79
N ASP A 277 8.59 3.33 17.08
CA ASP A 277 8.73 2.10 17.85
C ASP A 277 7.70 1.06 17.41
N HIS A 278 6.45 1.48 17.16
CA HIS A 278 5.41 0.61 16.60
C HIS A 278 5.84 0.05 15.24
N ILE A 279 6.30 0.88 14.30
CA ILE A 279 6.79 0.41 13.00
C ILE A 279 7.97 -0.54 13.16
N SER A 280 8.85 -0.32 14.14
CA SER A 280 9.99 -1.19 14.41
C SER A 280 9.56 -2.59 14.87
N LEU A 281 8.55 -2.68 15.73
CA LEU A 281 7.96 -3.97 16.13
C LEU A 281 7.29 -4.68 14.95
N ILE A 282 6.58 -3.95 14.09
CA ILE A 282 5.97 -4.52 12.89
C ILE A 282 7.06 -5.02 11.91
N ALA A 283 8.17 -4.30 11.77
CA ALA A 283 9.29 -4.74 10.94
C ALA A 283 9.99 -5.99 11.50
N GLU A 284 9.99 -6.20 12.82
CA GLU A 284 10.50 -7.44 13.42
C GLU A 284 9.58 -8.64 13.14
N GLU A 285 8.26 -8.41 13.09
CA GLU A 285 7.26 -9.45 12.87
C GLU A 285 7.10 -9.84 11.39
N PHE A 286 7.15 -8.85 10.50
CA PHE A 286 6.83 -9.00 9.07
C PHE A 286 8.02 -8.79 8.13
N GLY A 287 9.19 -8.45 8.65
CA GLY A 287 10.36 -8.11 7.85
C GLY A 287 10.18 -6.78 7.10
N ALA A 288 10.14 -6.84 5.76
CA ALA A 288 9.97 -5.64 4.95
C ALA A 288 8.51 -5.16 4.94
N VAL A 289 8.28 -3.90 5.32
CA VAL A 289 6.93 -3.32 5.39
C VAL A 289 6.76 -2.25 4.31
N LEU A 290 5.96 -2.54 3.29
CA LEU A 290 5.55 -1.61 2.24
C LEU A 290 4.13 -1.10 2.55
N HIS A 291 4.05 -0.03 3.33
CA HIS A 291 2.81 0.67 3.66
C HIS A 291 2.57 1.87 2.72
N ARG A 292 1.46 2.60 2.89
CA ARG A 292 1.04 3.69 1.98
C ARG A 292 2.13 4.71 1.64
N LEU A 293 3.01 5.05 2.58
CA LEU A 293 4.07 6.04 2.36
C LEU A 293 5.33 5.47 1.68
N ARG A 294 5.43 4.14 1.51
CA ARG A 294 6.58 3.47 0.86
C ARG A 294 6.20 2.81 -0.45
N LEU A 295 4.97 2.33 -0.56
CA LEU A 295 4.48 1.56 -1.69
C LEU A 295 4.57 2.34 -3.02
N PRO A 296 4.12 3.62 -3.14
CA PRO A 296 4.20 4.38 -4.39
C PRO A 296 5.64 4.55 -4.90
N ALA A 297 6.58 4.91 -4.02
CA ALA A 297 7.98 5.11 -4.40
C ALA A 297 8.65 3.79 -4.85
N CYS A 298 8.31 2.67 -4.22
CA CYS A 298 8.78 1.35 -4.67
C CYS A 298 8.12 0.95 -6.00
N PHE A 299 6.84 1.26 -6.19
CA PHE A 299 6.11 1.03 -7.44
C PHE A 299 6.72 1.82 -8.61
N LYS A 300 7.04 3.11 -8.41
CA LYS A 300 7.73 3.95 -9.41
C LYS A 300 9.03 3.28 -9.89
N LYS A 301 9.87 2.81 -8.95
CA LYS A 301 11.09 2.06 -9.29
C LYS A 301 10.80 0.76 -10.06
N GLY A 302 9.73 0.07 -9.72
CA GLY A 302 9.28 -1.13 -10.44
C GLY A 302 8.87 -0.84 -11.89
N LEU A 303 8.18 0.29 -12.12
CA LEU A 303 7.85 0.77 -13.47
C LEU A 303 9.10 1.14 -14.26
N GLU A 304 10.06 1.80 -13.64
CA GLU A 304 11.34 2.13 -14.27
C GLU A 304 12.06 0.84 -14.73
N LEU A 305 12.09 -0.20 -13.88
CA LEU A 305 12.67 -1.50 -14.21
C LEU A 305 11.96 -2.22 -15.36
N LEU A 306 10.63 -2.17 -15.40
CA LEU A 306 9.83 -2.72 -16.50
C LEU A 306 10.24 -2.14 -17.86
N VAL A 307 10.64 -0.87 -17.89
CA VAL A 307 11.08 -0.17 -19.10
C VAL A 307 12.56 -0.38 -19.37
N SER A 308 13.41 -0.26 -18.34
CA SER A 308 14.87 -0.25 -18.52
C SER A 308 15.48 -1.64 -18.68
N ASN A 309 14.85 -2.68 -18.09
CA ASN A 309 15.42 -4.02 -17.97
C ASN A 309 14.38 -5.08 -18.41
N PRO A 310 14.11 -5.21 -19.72
CA PRO A 310 13.08 -6.11 -20.25
C PRO A 310 13.36 -7.60 -20.00
N GLU A 311 14.58 -7.96 -19.61
CA GLU A 311 14.95 -9.30 -19.16
C GLU A 311 14.40 -9.67 -17.78
N LEU A 312 14.01 -8.69 -16.96
CA LEU A 312 13.40 -8.95 -15.67
C LEU A 312 11.96 -9.45 -15.86
N LEU A 313 11.67 -10.60 -15.25
CA LEU A 313 10.31 -11.10 -15.12
C LEU A 313 9.58 -10.29 -14.05
N ILE A 314 8.79 -9.32 -14.48
CA ILE A 314 7.89 -8.54 -13.62
C ILE A 314 6.47 -8.75 -14.14
N GLU A 315 5.69 -9.55 -13.42
CA GLU A 315 4.32 -9.88 -13.84
C GLU A 315 3.34 -8.71 -13.59
N ARG A 316 2.19 -8.76 -14.26
CA ARG A 316 1.07 -7.79 -14.13
C ARG A 316 1.34 -6.35 -14.59
N GLY A 317 2.48 -6.09 -15.23
CA GLY A 317 2.82 -4.76 -15.75
C GLY A 317 1.84 -4.21 -16.80
N ASN A 318 1.12 -5.09 -17.51
CA ASN A 318 0.09 -4.72 -18.48
C ASN A 318 -1.25 -4.30 -17.85
N GLU A 319 -1.41 -4.50 -16.54
CA GLU A 319 -2.68 -4.26 -15.82
C GLU A 319 -2.65 -2.95 -15.01
N ILE A 320 -1.53 -2.22 -15.00
CA ILE A 320 -1.33 -1.03 -14.16
C ILE A 320 -2.38 0.07 -14.40
N ASN A 321 -2.89 0.18 -15.63
CA ASN A 321 -3.92 1.17 -15.99
C ASN A 321 -5.25 0.92 -15.29
N ASN A 322 -5.53 -0.30 -14.83
CA ASN A 322 -6.74 -0.61 -14.07
C ASN A 322 -6.78 0.17 -12.75
N ILE A 323 -5.62 0.48 -12.17
CA ILE A 323 -5.52 1.24 -10.92
C ILE A 323 -5.88 2.71 -11.17
N SER A 324 -5.34 3.31 -12.24
CA SER A 324 -5.70 4.69 -12.62
C SER A 324 -7.19 4.82 -12.93
N GLN A 325 -7.76 3.88 -13.70
CA GLN A 325 -9.19 3.88 -14.00
C GLN A 325 -10.06 3.77 -12.74
N TYR A 326 -9.63 2.95 -11.78
CA TYR A 326 -10.30 2.85 -10.49
C TYR A 326 -10.29 4.18 -9.73
N VAL A 327 -9.14 4.85 -9.64
CA VAL A 327 -9.02 6.14 -8.94
C VAL A 327 -9.88 7.21 -9.59
N ILE A 328 -9.83 7.32 -10.93
CA ILE A 328 -10.63 8.29 -11.68
C ILE A 328 -12.13 8.06 -11.45
N SER A 329 -12.60 6.82 -11.60
CA SER A 329 -14.03 6.49 -11.39
C SER A 329 -14.49 6.69 -9.94
N THR A 330 -13.65 6.34 -8.97
CA THR A 330 -13.92 6.53 -7.54
C THR A 330 -14.01 8.02 -7.20
N THR A 331 -13.11 8.84 -7.75
CA THR A 331 -13.14 10.30 -7.53
C THR A 331 -14.35 10.95 -8.18
N ALA A 332 -14.75 10.50 -9.37
CA ALA A 332 -15.99 10.98 -10.00
C ALA A 332 -17.24 10.68 -9.15
N THR A 333 -17.28 9.52 -8.51
CA THR A 333 -18.36 9.17 -7.56
C THR A 333 -18.30 10.05 -6.31
N LEU A 334 -17.11 10.32 -5.78
CA LEU A 334 -16.93 11.23 -4.64
C LEU A 334 -17.48 12.63 -4.95
N GLN A 335 -17.12 13.20 -6.10
CA GLN A 335 -17.53 14.53 -6.53
C GLN A 335 -19.04 14.62 -6.79
N GLN A 336 -19.66 13.56 -7.34
CA GLN A 336 -21.11 13.51 -7.54
C GLN A 336 -21.91 13.53 -6.24
N GLU A 337 -21.35 12.98 -5.16
CA GLU A 337 -22.01 12.92 -3.84
C GLU A 337 -21.75 14.19 -3.01
N ALA A 338 -20.75 14.98 -3.39
CA ALA A 338 -20.42 16.26 -2.77
C ALA A 338 -21.17 17.45 -3.41
N ALA A 339 -21.67 17.29 -4.64
CA ALA A 339 -22.47 18.27 -5.38
C ALA A 339 -23.95 18.19 -5.00
#